data_AF-L9XG45-F1
#
_entry.id   AF-L9XG45-F1
#
_cell.length_a   1.000
_cell.length_b   1.000
_cell.length_c   1.000
_cell.angle_alpha   90.00
_cell.angle_beta   90.00
_cell.angle_gamma   90.00
#
_symmetry.space_group_name_H-M   'P 1'
#
loop_
_entity.id
_entity.type
_entity.pdbx_description
1 polymer ?
#
loop_
_entity_poly.entity_id
_entity_poly.type
_entity_poly.pdbx_seq_one_letter_code
_entity_poly.pdbx_strand_id
1 'polypeptide(L)'
;MNPLSGFRSGGANEDQYDGWDEFVPANVPEPGPFLEDYRVLEDEDHVAVHECARELFEERGVYDATFGYNLAKLNLDRRHPDAGFRYALEDDGVLRAEFTPTTEFCPQADALLKGAFRAWNDRDGDREYDLIRVRVRPSHNQTGSINDALEAAERRFRETRTVEFEPEHPQ
;
A
#
# COMPACT_ATOMS: atom_id res chain seq x y z
N MET A 1 -50.48 8.30 6.35
CA MET A 1 -49.39 8.30 7.34
C MET A 1 -48.79 6.90 7.40
N ASN A 2 -47.48 6.77 7.19
CA ASN A 2 -46.69 5.61 7.62
C ASN A 2 -45.43 6.16 8.31
N PRO A 3 -45.22 5.89 9.61
CA PRO A 3 -44.07 6.41 10.34
C PRO A 3 -42.89 5.43 10.29
N LEU A 4 -41.69 6.01 10.19
CA LEU A 4 -40.44 5.62 10.86
C LEU A 4 -39.95 4.17 10.76
N SER A 5 -38.83 3.98 10.06
CA SER A 5 -37.58 3.58 10.71
C SER A 5 -36.41 3.81 9.76
N GLY A 6 -35.79 4.98 9.90
CA GLY A 6 -34.50 5.26 9.28
C GLY A 6 -33.41 4.55 10.07
N PHE A 7 -32.71 3.63 9.40
CA PHE A 7 -31.36 3.27 9.78
C PHE A 7 -30.47 4.47 9.44
N ARG A 8 -30.18 5.32 10.44
CA ARG A 8 -29.01 6.21 10.38
C ARG A 8 -27.85 5.46 11.02
N SER A 9 -27.06 4.78 10.19
CA SER A 9 -25.75 4.28 10.58
C SER A 9 -24.70 5.33 10.20
N GLY A 10 -23.97 5.86 11.19
CA GLY A 10 -22.57 6.24 11.01
C GLY A 10 -22.21 7.58 10.36
N GLY A 11 -22.83 8.70 10.74
CA GLY A 11 -22.33 10.04 10.39
C GLY A 11 -21.18 10.53 11.28
N ALA A 12 -20.13 9.73 11.47
CA ALA A 12 -18.97 10.12 12.28
C ALA A 12 -17.65 9.79 11.55
N ASN A 13 -17.10 10.84 10.93
CA ASN A 13 -15.70 11.01 10.58
C ASN A 13 -15.18 10.71 9.16
N GLU A 14 -16.01 10.94 8.13
CA GLU A 14 -15.51 11.22 6.77
C GLU A 14 -14.68 12.52 6.72
N ASP A 15 -14.99 13.51 7.57
CA ASP A 15 -14.23 14.76 7.70
C ASP A 15 -12.77 14.60 8.17
N GLN A 16 -12.30 13.37 8.46
CA GLN A 16 -10.91 13.07 8.82
C GLN A 16 -10.11 12.43 7.68
N TYR A 17 -10.77 12.12 6.56
CA TYR A 17 -10.13 11.49 5.41
C TYR A 17 -10.20 12.40 4.18
N ASP A 18 -9.18 12.36 3.33
CA ASP A 18 -9.24 12.95 2.00
C ASP A 18 -10.09 12.12 1.04
N GLY A 19 -10.41 12.69 -0.13
CA GLY A 19 -11.12 11.98 -1.19
C GLY A 19 -10.27 10.86 -1.78
N TRP A 20 -10.92 9.77 -2.23
CA TRP A 20 -10.21 8.68 -2.92
C TRP A 20 -9.67 9.11 -4.29
N ASP A 21 -10.32 10.09 -4.91
CA ASP A 21 -10.01 10.68 -6.21
C ASP A 21 -9.12 11.94 -6.10
N GLU A 22 -8.56 12.19 -4.92
CA GLU A 22 -7.78 13.40 -4.64
C GLU A 22 -6.33 13.05 -4.27
N PHE A 23 -5.38 13.75 -4.88
CA PHE A 23 -4.00 13.76 -4.42
C PHE A 23 -3.77 15.01 -3.58
N VAL A 24 -3.55 14.83 -2.27
CA VAL A 24 -3.23 15.92 -1.34
C VAL A 24 -1.78 15.77 -0.87
N PRO A 25 -0.82 16.51 -1.47
CA PRO A 25 0.61 16.37 -1.15
C PRO A 25 0.94 16.50 0.34
N ALA A 26 0.18 17.32 1.08
CA ALA A 26 0.39 17.56 2.50
C ALA A 26 -0.05 16.39 3.41
N ASN A 27 -0.79 15.41 2.88
CA ASN A 27 -1.34 14.29 3.63
C ASN A 27 -0.84 12.93 3.11
N VAL A 28 0.23 12.93 2.32
CA VAL A 28 0.93 11.72 1.89
C VAL A 28 2.41 11.81 2.27
N PRO A 29 3.12 10.67 2.44
CA PRO A 29 4.53 10.72 2.82
C PRO A 29 5.38 11.44 1.76
N GLU A 30 6.41 12.15 2.19
CA GLU A 30 7.47 12.59 1.28
C GLU A 30 8.16 11.38 0.64
N PRO A 31 8.49 11.37 -0.67
CA PRO A 31 9.19 10.23 -1.30
C PRO A 31 10.49 9.90 -0.57
N GLY A 32 10.72 8.62 -0.26
CA GLY A 32 11.92 8.17 0.43
C GLY A 32 13.03 7.69 -0.52
N PRO A 33 14.16 7.20 0.04
CA PRO A 33 15.32 6.79 -0.75
C PRO A 33 15.02 5.70 -1.78
N PHE A 34 13.99 4.88 -1.57
CA PHE A 34 13.62 3.85 -2.56
C PHE A 34 13.10 4.43 -3.88
N LEU A 35 12.64 5.69 -3.84
CA LEU A 35 11.98 6.39 -4.95
C LEU A 35 12.82 7.55 -5.52
N GLU A 36 13.91 7.96 -4.86
CA GLU A 36 14.61 9.24 -5.12
C GLU A 36 15.18 9.39 -6.54
N ASP A 37 15.61 8.28 -7.15
CA ASP A 37 16.19 8.25 -8.50
C ASP A 37 15.15 8.07 -9.61
N TYR A 38 13.86 8.04 -9.27
CA TYR A 38 12.77 7.65 -10.17
C TYR A 38 11.72 8.74 -10.32
N ARG A 39 10.89 8.65 -11.38
CA ARG A 39 9.78 9.59 -11.57
C ARG A 39 8.69 9.26 -10.56
N VAL A 40 8.67 10.02 -9.46
CA VAL A 40 7.59 9.97 -8.46
C VAL A 40 6.26 10.32 -9.11
N LEU A 41 5.22 9.53 -8.80
CA LEU A 41 3.87 9.77 -9.27
C LEU A 41 3.15 10.78 -8.36
N GLU A 42 2.46 11.70 -9.00
CA GLU A 42 1.70 12.79 -8.38
C GLU A 42 0.35 12.92 -9.08
N ASP A 43 -0.56 13.68 -8.50
CA ASP A 43 -1.88 13.99 -9.06
C ASP A 43 -2.62 12.73 -9.55
N GLU A 44 -3.16 12.76 -10.77
CA GLU A 44 -3.94 11.69 -11.38
C GLU A 44 -3.16 10.37 -11.51
N ASP A 45 -1.85 10.44 -11.80
CA ASP A 45 -0.99 9.25 -11.93
C ASP A 45 -0.89 8.51 -10.57
N HIS A 46 -0.79 9.26 -9.47
CA HIS A 46 -0.79 8.67 -8.13
C HIS A 46 -2.14 8.07 -7.78
N VAL A 47 -3.22 8.81 -8.02
CA VAL A 47 -4.59 8.38 -7.73
C VAL A 47 -4.92 7.09 -8.48
N ALA A 48 -4.59 6.98 -9.77
CA ALA A 48 -4.89 5.79 -10.57
C ALA A 48 -4.26 4.50 -9.97
N VAL A 49 -2.98 4.56 -9.60
CA VAL A 49 -2.31 3.44 -8.91
C VAL A 49 -2.99 3.15 -7.56
N HIS A 50 -3.34 4.19 -6.83
CA HIS A 50 -3.87 4.07 -5.49
C HIS A 50 -5.31 3.51 -5.47
N GLU A 51 -6.14 3.85 -6.45
CA GLU A 51 -7.47 3.26 -6.66
C GLU A 51 -7.37 1.76 -6.97
N CYS A 52 -6.42 1.38 -7.84
CA CYS A 52 -6.12 -0.02 -8.12
C CYS A 52 -5.67 -0.76 -6.85
N ALA A 53 -4.81 -0.13 -6.04
CA ALA A 53 -4.38 -0.68 -4.75
C ALA A 53 -5.57 -0.90 -3.81
N ARG A 54 -6.47 0.08 -3.68
CA ARG A 54 -7.69 -0.04 -2.87
C ARG A 54 -8.52 -1.26 -3.27
N GLU A 55 -8.83 -1.41 -4.55
CA GLU A 55 -9.66 -2.51 -5.05
C GLU A 55 -9.00 -3.87 -4.79
N LEU A 56 -7.71 -3.97 -5.07
CA LEU A 56 -6.94 -5.18 -4.83
C LEU A 56 -6.82 -5.56 -3.37
N PHE A 57 -6.58 -4.58 -2.51
CA PHE A 57 -6.44 -4.79 -1.09
C PHE A 57 -7.78 -5.18 -0.47
N GLU A 58 -8.88 -4.69 -1.03
CA GLU A 58 -10.23 -5.10 -0.65
C GLU A 58 -10.46 -6.57 -1.01
N GLU A 59 -10.20 -6.94 -2.26
CA GLU A 59 -10.37 -8.31 -2.76
C GLU A 59 -9.49 -9.32 -1.99
N ARG A 60 -8.25 -8.94 -1.67
CA ARG A 60 -7.23 -9.82 -1.09
C ARG A 60 -7.11 -9.71 0.43
N GLY A 61 -7.93 -8.88 1.08
CA GLY A 61 -7.94 -8.74 2.53
C GLY A 61 -6.67 -8.10 3.11
N VAL A 62 -6.05 -7.16 2.40
CA VAL A 62 -4.90 -6.39 2.90
C VAL A 62 -5.42 -5.25 3.78
N TYR A 63 -5.60 -5.56 5.06
CA TYR A 63 -6.23 -4.70 6.05
C TYR A 63 -5.29 -4.41 7.22
N ASP A 64 -5.20 -3.14 7.59
CA ASP A 64 -4.56 -2.76 8.84
C ASP A 64 -5.52 -3.07 10.00
N ALA A 65 -5.17 -4.03 10.85
CA ALA A 65 -6.03 -4.44 11.96
C ALA A 65 -5.99 -3.44 13.13
N THR A 66 -4.98 -2.57 13.19
CA THR A 66 -4.88 -1.51 14.20
C THR A 66 -5.94 -0.45 13.96
N PHE A 67 -6.14 -0.06 12.69
CA PHE A 67 -7.14 0.95 12.31
C PHE A 67 -8.46 0.35 11.84
N GLY A 68 -8.48 -0.94 11.49
CA GLY A 68 -9.68 -1.65 11.07
C GLY A 68 -10.15 -1.29 9.66
N TYR A 69 -9.22 -0.92 8.77
CA TYR A 69 -9.55 -0.56 7.38
C TYR A 69 -8.57 -1.15 6.37
N ASN A 70 -9.00 -1.14 5.11
CA ASN A 70 -8.16 -1.42 3.94
C ASN A 70 -6.88 -0.57 3.98
N LEU A 71 -5.72 -1.19 3.80
CA LEU A 71 -4.42 -0.53 3.98
C LEU A 71 -4.25 0.73 3.12
N ALA A 72 -4.83 0.77 1.91
CA ALA A 72 -4.76 1.94 1.04
C ALA A 72 -5.39 3.18 1.69
N LYS A 73 -6.41 3.00 2.55
CA LYS A 73 -7.09 4.11 3.22
C LYS A 73 -6.17 4.92 4.14
N LEU A 74 -5.03 4.37 4.56
CA LEU A 74 -4.06 5.10 5.37
C LEU A 74 -3.55 6.38 4.67
N ASN A 75 -3.39 6.36 3.35
CA ASN A 75 -3.00 7.55 2.57
C ASN A 75 -3.99 8.70 2.64
N LEU A 76 -5.23 8.44 3.03
CA LEU A 76 -6.28 9.45 3.12
C LEU A 76 -6.43 9.95 4.56
N ASP A 77 -5.85 9.28 5.55
CA ASP A 77 -6.07 9.55 6.96
C ASP A 77 -5.27 10.79 7.41
N ARG A 78 -5.94 11.94 7.51
CA ARG A 78 -5.31 13.22 7.87
C ARG A 78 -4.73 13.27 9.28
N ARG A 79 -4.99 12.24 10.12
CA ARG A 79 -4.33 12.08 11.42
C ARG A 79 -2.91 11.52 11.30
N HIS A 80 -2.59 10.94 10.14
CA HIS A 80 -1.32 10.32 9.81
C HIS A 80 -0.79 10.81 8.45
N PRO A 81 -0.59 12.14 8.27
CA PRO A 81 -0.26 12.73 6.98
C PRO A 81 1.08 12.23 6.39
N ASP A 82 1.97 11.71 7.24
CA ASP A 82 3.28 11.19 6.81
C ASP A 82 3.26 9.66 6.54
N ALA A 83 2.10 9.00 6.62
CA ALA A 83 1.97 7.54 6.52
C ALA A 83 1.21 7.11 5.25
N GLY A 84 1.44 5.87 4.83
CA GLY A 84 0.85 5.29 3.62
C GLY A 84 1.88 5.07 2.52
N PHE A 85 1.40 4.93 1.29
CA PHE A 85 2.21 4.63 0.11
C PHE A 85 2.63 5.88 -0.66
N ARG A 86 3.81 5.81 -1.27
CA ARG A 86 4.21 6.64 -2.41
C ARG A 86 4.69 5.76 -3.54
N TYR A 87 4.55 6.27 -4.76
CA TYR A 87 4.85 5.51 -5.97
C TYR A 87 5.84 6.25 -6.86
N ALA A 88 6.68 5.49 -7.57
CA ALA A 88 7.51 6.02 -8.64
C ALA A 88 7.62 5.02 -9.79
N LEU A 89 7.74 5.54 -11.01
CA LEU A 89 7.97 4.74 -12.21
C LEU A 89 9.48 4.49 -12.38
N GLU A 90 9.86 3.21 -12.48
CA GLU A 90 11.25 2.82 -12.69
C GLU A 90 11.60 2.74 -14.18
N ASP A 91 10.89 1.93 -14.94
CA ASP A 91 11.02 1.74 -16.38
C ASP A 91 9.72 1.13 -16.96
N ASP A 92 9.70 0.83 -18.26
CA ASP A 92 8.54 0.31 -18.98
C ASP A 92 8.05 -1.01 -18.35
N GLY A 93 7.02 -0.89 -17.50
CA GLY A 93 6.36 -2.01 -16.82
C GLY A 93 6.73 -2.22 -15.35
N VAL A 94 7.63 -1.41 -14.75
CA VAL A 94 7.98 -1.56 -13.32
C VAL A 94 7.58 -0.34 -12.50
N LEU A 95 6.74 -0.58 -11.50
CA LEU A 95 6.36 0.41 -10.49
C LEU A 95 7.07 0.14 -9.17
N ARG A 96 7.47 1.20 -8.48
CA ARG A 96 7.97 1.14 -7.11
C ARG A 96 6.91 1.69 -6.16
N ALA A 97 6.58 0.93 -5.12
CA ALA A 97 5.72 1.32 -4.03
C ALA A 97 6.53 1.31 -2.72
N GLU A 98 6.71 2.49 -2.12
CA GLU A 98 7.32 2.62 -0.80
C GLU A 98 6.23 2.90 0.23
N PHE A 99 6.24 2.15 1.34
CA PHE A 99 5.29 2.30 2.43
C PHE A 99 5.95 2.92 3.66
N THR A 100 5.30 3.96 4.20
CA THR A 100 5.66 4.58 5.47
C THR A 100 4.63 4.20 6.53
N PRO A 101 4.99 3.40 7.55
CA PRO A 101 4.08 3.09 8.64
C PRO A 101 3.86 4.31 9.54
N THR A 102 2.78 4.32 10.31
CA THR A 102 2.48 5.39 11.30
C THR A 102 3.46 5.44 12.47
N THR A 103 4.24 4.37 12.66
CA THR A 103 5.26 4.25 13.70
C THR A 103 6.39 3.32 13.26
N GLU A 104 7.59 3.52 13.81
CA GLU A 104 8.77 2.70 13.52
C GLU A 104 8.65 1.23 13.98
N PHE A 105 7.69 0.93 14.88
CA PHE A 105 7.50 -0.41 15.48
C PHE A 105 6.20 -1.10 15.02
N CYS A 106 5.65 -0.75 13.86
CA CYS A 106 4.40 -1.34 13.40
C CYS A 106 4.52 -2.88 13.30
N PRO A 107 3.86 -3.65 14.20
CA PRO A 107 4.09 -5.08 14.32
C PRO A 107 3.55 -5.87 13.12
N GLN A 108 2.73 -5.22 12.28
CA GLN A 108 2.06 -5.83 11.13
C GLN A 108 2.72 -5.45 9.80
N ALA A 109 3.75 -4.58 9.80
CA ALA A 109 4.35 -4.05 8.58
C ALA A 109 4.79 -5.17 7.62
N ASP A 110 5.42 -6.21 8.13
CA ASP A 110 5.85 -7.36 7.33
C ASP A 110 4.67 -8.07 6.65
N ALA A 111 3.66 -8.47 7.43
CA ALA A 111 2.49 -9.16 6.91
C ALA A 111 1.69 -8.29 5.91
N LEU A 112 1.54 -7.00 6.20
CA LEU A 112 0.85 -6.04 5.35
C LEU A 112 1.56 -5.88 4.00
N LEU A 113 2.88 -5.73 3.99
CA LEU A 113 3.64 -5.54 2.75
C LEU A 113 3.80 -6.81 1.93
N LYS A 114 3.92 -7.97 2.58
CA LYS A 114 3.81 -9.27 1.89
C LYS A 114 2.42 -9.44 1.27
N GLY A 115 1.36 -9.04 1.98
CA GLY A 115 -0.01 -9.02 1.48
C GLY A 115 -0.18 -8.09 0.28
N ALA A 116 0.31 -6.86 0.38
CA ALA A 116 0.28 -5.87 -0.69
C ALA A 116 1.04 -6.36 -1.94
N PHE A 117 2.25 -6.90 -1.76
CA PHE A 117 3.05 -7.47 -2.85
C PHE A 117 2.32 -8.60 -3.57
N ARG A 118 1.67 -9.52 -2.84
CA ARG A 118 0.80 -10.56 -3.41
C ARG A 118 -0.36 -9.95 -4.18
N ALA A 119 -1.09 -9.02 -3.55
CA ALA A 119 -2.29 -8.44 -4.15
C ALA A 119 -2.01 -7.77 -5.50
N TRP A 120 -0.88 -7.06 -5.61
CA TRP A 120 -0.46 -6.43 -6.87
C TRP A 120 0.05 -7.42 -7.91
N ASN A 121 0.91 -8.37 -7.53
CA ASN A 121 1.69 -9.15 -8.50
C ASN A 121 1.07 -10.51 -8.83
N ASP A 122 0.27 -11.10 -7.94
CA ASP A 122 -0.35 -12.41 -8.12
C ASP A 122 -1.74 -12.29 -8.78
N ARG A 123 -1.77 -11.74 -10.01
CA ARG A 123 -3.02 -11.48 -10.76
C ARG A 123 -3.01 -12.11 -12.15
N ASP A 124 -4.08 -12.75 -12.57
CA ASP A 124 -4.21 -13.15 -13.97
C ASP A 124 -4.71 -11.97 -14.84
N GLY A 125 -4.34 -11.96 -16.13
CA GLY A 125 -4.84 -11.00 -17.13
C GLY A 125 -3.90 -9.85 -17.44
N ASP A 126 -4.46 -8.81 -18.09
CA ASP A 126 -3.72 -7.60 -18.47
C ASP A 126 -3.35 -6.80 -17.23
N ARG A 127 -2.06 -6.49 -17.11
CA ARG A 127 -1.50 -5.69 -16.02
C ARG A 127 -0.86 -4.45 -16.61
N GLU A 128 -1.13 -3.30 -16.02
CA GLU A 128 -0.46 -2.05 -16.39
C GLU A 128 1.05 -2.12 -16.09
N TYR A 129 1.39 -2.79 -14.99
CA TYR A 129 2.77 -3.04 -14.59
C TYR A 129 3.06 -4.54 -14.59
N ASP A 130 4.17 -4.92 -15.22
CA ASP A 130 4.74 -6.27 -15.17
C ASP A 130 5.16 -6.67 -13.75
N LEU A 131 5.57 -5.69 -12.95
CA LEU A 131 6.01 -5.86 -11.58
C LEU A 131 5.79 -4.58 -10.76
N ILE A 132 5.23 -4.75 -9.56
CA ILE A 132 5.20 -3.71 -8.52
C ILE A 132 6.16 -4.12 -7.41
N ARG A 133 7.28 -3.41 -7.28
CA ARG A 133 8.23 -3.59 -6.17
C ARG A 133 7.69 -2.90 -4.93
N VAL A 134 7.74 -3.58 -3.79
CA VAL A 134 7.24 -3.06 -2.52
C VAL A 134 8.37 -2.98 -1.51
N ARG A 135 8.50 -1.86 -0.79
CA ARG A 135 9.47 -1.68 0.30
C ARG A 135 8.86 -0.91 1.47
N VAL A 136 9.31 -1.19 2.68
CA VAL A 136 9.07 -0.32 3.83
C VAL A 136 10.17 0.75 3.90
N ARG A 137 9.80 1.96 4.31
CA ARG A 137 10.73 3.07 4.53
C ARG A 137 11.76 2.74 5.62
N PRO A 138 13.03 3.21 5.50
CA PRO A 138 14.07 3.04 6.52
C PRO A 138 13.76 3.49 7.94
N SER A 139 12.69 4.27 8.14
CA SER A 139 12.22 4.66 9.47
C SER A 139 11.65 3.49 10.28
N HIS A 140 11.39 2.32 9.68
CA HIS A 140 10.91 1.14 10.41
C HIS A 140 12.07 0.31 11.01
N ASN A 141 11.92 -0.14 12.26
CA ASN A 141 12.97 -0.88 12.99
C ASN A 141 13.36 -2.21 12.30
N GLN A 142 12.42 -2.87 11.61
CA GLN A 142 12.67 -4.11 10.89
C GLN A 142 12.86 -3.91 9.37
N THR A 143 13.23 -2.70 8.93
CA THR A 143 13.37 -2.39 7.49
C THR A 143 14.21 -3.42 6.75
N GLY A 144 15.40 -3.76 7.27
CA GLY A 144 16.31 -4.70 6.62
C GLY A 144 15.66 -6.05 6.33
N SER A 145 15.16 -6.73 7.37
CA SER A 145 14.55 -8.06 7.22
C SER A 145 13.30 -8.06 6.34
N ILE A 146 12.46 -7.03 6.44
CA ILE A 146 11.24 -6.91 5.61
C ILE A 146 11.62 -6.70 4.14
N ASN A 147 12.53 -5.77 3.87
CA ASN A 147 12.93 -5.44 2.50
C ASN A 147 13.74 -6.57 1.84
N ASP A 148 14.56 -7.31 2.60
CA ASP A 148 15.27 -8.49 2.11
C ASP A 148 14.29 -9.59 1.67
N ALA A 149 13.23 -9.83 2.46
CA ALA A 149 12.20 -10.80 2.13
C ALA A 149 11.39 -10.38 0.89
N LEU A 150 11.04 -9.10 0.77
CA LEU A 150 10.36 -8.55 -0.40
C LEU A 150 11.25 -8.62 -1.65
N GLU A 151 12.56 -8.36 -1.53
CA GLU A 151 13.50 -8.49 -2.64
C GLU A 151 13.68 -9.95 -3.08
N ALA A 152 13.73 -10.89 -2.14
CA ALA A 152 13.78 -12.31 -2.46
C ALA A 152 12.53 -12.77 -3.24
N ALA A 153 11.34 -12.37 -2.78
CA ALA A 153 10.08 -12.65 -3.47
C ALA A 153 10.02 -11.98 -4.85
N GLU A 154 10.54 -10.76 -4.98
CA GLU A 154 10.65 -10.04 -6.25
C GLU A 154 11.52 -10.79 -7.27
N ARG A 155 12.73 -11.22 -6.87
CA ARG A 155 13.63 -12.01 -7.74
C ARG A 155 12.96 -13.29 -8.19
N ARG A 156 12.33 -14.01 -7.26
CA ARG A 156 11.59 -15.24 -7.53
C ARG A 156 10.45 -15.02 -8.52
N PHE A 157 9.66 -13.98 -8.31
CA PHE A 157 8.54 -13.64 -9.17
C PHE A 157 8.97 -13.27 -10.59
N ARG A 158 10.10 -12.59 -10.77
CA ARG A 158 10.65 -12.31 -12.11
C ARG A 158 10.98 -13.59 -12.88
N GLU A 159 11.42 -14.63 -12.18
CA GLU A 159 11.79 -15.91 -12.78
C GLU A 159 10.58 -16.80 -13.08
N THR A 160 9.56 -16.80 -12.21
CA THR A 160 8.45 -17.76 -12.29
C THR A 160 7.07 -17.19 -12.55
N ARG A 161 6.92 -15.88 -12.41
CA ARG A 161 5.62 -15.18 -12.36
C ARG A 161 4.69 -15.69 -11.25
N THR A 162 5.25 -16.28 -10.19
CA THR A 162 4.50 -16.74 -9.01
C THR A 162 5.03 -16.04 -7.77
N VAL A 163 4.12 -15.51 -6.93
CA VAL A 163 4.50 -14.85 -5.69
C VAL A 163 4.67 -15.89 -4.58
N GLU A 164 5.92 -16.14 -4.22
CA GLU A 164 6.30 -17.04 -3.12
C GLU A 164 7.18 -16.28 -2.14
N PHE A 165 6.96 -16.52 -0.84
CA PHE A 165 7.83 -16.04 0.22
C PHE A 165 8.46 -17.25 0.89
N GLU A 166 9.73 -17.12 1.28
CA GLU A 166 10.37 -18.16 2.07
C GLU A 166 9.59 -18.36 3.39
N PRO A 167 9.37 -19.62 3.82
CA PRO A 167 8.71 -19.87 5.07
C PRO A 167 9.53 -19.25 6.20
N GLU A 168 8.87 -18.51 7.08
CA GLU A 168 9.51 -17.99 8.28
C GLU A 168 10.03 -19.17 9.09
N HIS A 169 11.35 -19.26 9.26
CA HIS A 169 11.93 -20.26 10.14
C HIS A 169 11.54 -19.89 11.59
N PRO A 170 10.74 -20.70 12.30
CA PRO A 170 10.53 -20.45 13.71
C PRO A 170 11.88 -20.60 14.41
N GLN A 171 12.31 -19.55 15.12
CA GLN A 171 13.50 -19.57 15.97
C GLN A 171 13.24 -20.38 17.25
#